data_AF-A0A239F813-F1
#
_entry.id   AF-A0A239F813-F1
#
_cell.length_a   1.000
_cell.length_b   1.000
_cell.length_c   1.000
_cell.angle_alpha   90.00
_cell.angle_beta   90.00
_cell.angle_gamma   90.00
#
_symmetry.space_group_name_H-M   'P 1'
#
loop_
_entity.id
_entity.type
_entity.pdbx_description
1 polymer ?
#
loop_
_entity_poly.entity_id
_entity_poly.type
_entity_poly.pdbx_seq_one_letter_code
_entity_poly.pdbx_strand_id
1 'polypeptide(L)'
;MIWQSFTTRRALTAEPVDFRWGSSGATSERRHAPLVVREPETAWWQAQVRSMVTVAEIGEYDAACHREDLMARLARLAEDDELLVVFGSDGRSAPQGLVAELRHRLPRHGVVAVAVRNGEKRLLRHAAAVERLLDGGGLPVVITPAIGLHEVTAGIASYLRADRVLRVLRSTSGADLCLVWQRGTEASLS
;
A
#
# COMPACT_ATOMS: atom_id res chain seq x y z
N MET A 1 -6.14 -15.21 -20.55
CA MET A 1 -5.98 -13.74 -20.55
C MET A 1 -4.71 -13.42 -19.77
N ILE A 2 -3.65 -13.06 -20.48
CA ILE A 2 -2.29 -12.91 -19.93
C ILE A 2 -2.02 -11.40 -19.88
N TRP A 3 -1.81 -10.85 -18.67
CA TRP A 3 -1.30 -9.49 -18.51
C TRP A 3 0.18 -9.57 -18.15
N GLN A 4 1.02 -9.07 -19.05
CA GLN A 4 2.45 -8.94 -18.84
C GLN A 4 2.74 -7.56 -18.23
N SER A 5 3.40 -7.57 -17.08
CA SER A 5 3.85 -6.38 -16.36
C SER A 5 5.07 -5.78 -17.06
N PHE A 6 4.97 -4.53 -17.53
CA PHE A 6 6.11 -3.76 -18.01
C PHE A 6 6.68 -2.91 -16.87
N THR A 7 7.73 -3.40 -16.22
CA THR A 7 8.71 -2.55 -15.53
C THR A 7 10.10 -3.15 -15.67
N THR A 8 10.64 -3.09 -16.89
CA THR A 8 12.08 -3.25 -17.09
C THR A 8 12.70 -1.86 -17.17
N ARG A 9 13.21 -1.34 -16.05
CA ARG A 9 14.28 -0.33 -16.11
C ARG A 9 15.54 -1.06 -16.54
N ARG A 10 15.95 -0.93 -17.80
CA ARG A 10 17.31 -1.24 -18.23
C ARG A 10 17.91 -0.05 -18.97
N ALA A 11 18.95 0.47 -18.32
CA ALA A 11 20.16 1.11 -18.83
C ALA A 11 20.08 1.80 -20.20
N LEU A 12 20.29 3.11 -20.16
CA LEU A 12 20.87 3.88 -21.25
C LEU A 12 22.21 3.23 -21.67
N THR A 13 22.23 2.66 -22.87
CA THR A 13 23.44 2.53 -23.68
C THR A 13 23.05 2.95 -25.09
N ALA A 14 23.60 4.07 -25.51
CA ALA A 14 23.58 4.50 -26.88
C ALA A 14 24.48 3.58 -27.73
N GLU A 15 24.10 3.47 -29.02
CA GLU A 15 24.87 3.03 -30.20
C GLU A 15 25.08 1.51 -30.43
N PRO A 16 25.26 1.05 -31.69
CA PRO A 16 25.17 1.74 -32.99
C PRO A 16 24.15 1.13 -33.97
N VAL A 17 23.71 1.93 -34.94
CA VAL A 17 22.88 1.50 -36.07
C VAL A 17 23.77 0.82 -37.12
N ASP A 18 23.60 -0.49 -37.30
CA ASP A 18 24.22 -1.23 -38.41
C ASP A 18 23.52 -0.88 -39.74
N PHE A 19 24.28 -0.19 -40.61
CA PHE A 19 23.91 0.11 -42.00
C PHE A 19 23.88 -1.17 -42.84
N ARG A 20 22.71 -1.50 -43.41
CA ARG A 20 22.58 -2.49 -44.48
C ARG A 20 22.24 -1.78 -45.80
N TRP A 21 23.21 -1.79 -46.71
CA TRP A 21 23.11 -1.19 -48.05
C TRP A 21 22.08 -1.92 -48.92
N GLY A 22 21.14 -1.16 -49.48
CA GLY A 22 20.14 -1.62 -50.44
C GLY A 22 19.50 -0.40 -51.11
N SER A 23 20.05 -0.04 -52.26
CA SER A 23 19.67 1.09 -53.11
C SER A 23 18.21 1.03 -53.59
N SER A 24 17.48 2.14 -53.52
CA SER A 24 17.01 2.91 -54.71
C SER A 24 15.89 3.90 -54.35
N GLY A 25 16.08 5.18 -54.71
CA GLY A 25 15.03 6.10 -55.17
C GLY A 25 13.96 6.58 -54.19
N ALA A 26 14.21 7.71 -53.54
CA ALA A 26 13.28 8.85 -53.39
C ALA A 26 13.79 9.80 -52.29
N THR A 27 14.32 10.95 -52.68
CA THR A 27 14.60 12.07 -51.77
C THR A 27 13.29 12.75 -51.37
N SER A 28 12.54 12.13 -50.45
CA SER A 28 11.70 12.91 -49.54
C SER A 28 12.57 13.29 -48.36
N GLU A 29 12.99 14.56 -48.30
CA GLU A 29 13.43 15.18 -47.06
C GLU A 29 12.28 15.06 -46.05
N ARG A 30 12.24 13.95 -45.29
CA ARG A 30 11.49 13.88 -44.05
C ARG A 30 12.17 14.86 -43.10
N ARG A 31 11.69 16.10 -43.11
CA ARG A 31 11.96 17.06 -42.05
C ARG A 31 11.56 16.39 -40.74
N HIS A 32 12.55 15.91 -40.00
CA HIS A 32 12.35 15.46 -38.63
C HIS A 32 11.89 16.68 -37.84
N ALA A 33 10.58 16.80 -37.62
CA ALA A 33 10.06 17.75 -36.66
C ALA A 33 10.78 17.45 -35.32
N PRO A 34 11.38 18.45 -34.67
CA PRO A 34 12.05 18.23 -33.40
C PRO A 34 11.03 17.62 -32.45
N LEU A 35 11.38 16.48 -31.85
CA LEU A 35 10.60 15.87 -30.78
C LEU A 35 10.68 16.83 -29.59
N VAL A 36 9.74 17.76 -29.51
CA VAL A 36 9.57 18.64 -28.36
C VAL A 36 8.98 17.78 -27.24
N VAL A 37 9.86 17.15 -26.46
CA VAL A 37 9.49 16.59 -25.17
C VAL A 37 9.16 17.79 -24.29
N ARG A 38 7.87 18.11 -24.16
CA ARG A 38 7.42 19.07 -23.15
C ARG A 38 7.74 18.47 -21.80
N GLU A 39 8.61 19.11 -21.03
CA GLU A 39 8.80 18.75 -19.63
C GLU A 39 7.42 18.71 -18.96
N PRO A 40 7.07 17.63 -18.24
CA PRO A 40 5.81 17.56 -17.55
C PRO A 40 5.74 18.74 -16.58
N GLU A 41 4.69 19.54 -16.74
CA GLU A 41 4.48 20.79 -16.00
C GLU A 41 4.71 20.54 -14.50
N THR A 42 5.36 21.46 -13.79
CA THR A 42 5.67 21.37 -12.36
C THR A 42 4.47 20.98 -11.49
N ALA A 43 3.25 21.28 -11.97
CA ALA A 43 1.98 20.86 -11.40
C ALA A 43 1.83 19.32 -11.32
N TRP A 44 2.37 18.56 -12.27
CA TRP A 44 2.33 17.08 -12.27
C TRP A 44 3.19 16.47 -11.15
N TRP A 45 4.36 17.05 -10.86
CA TRP A 45 5.20 16.65 -9.72
C TRP A 45 4.57 17.03 -8.37
N GLN A 46 3.89 18.17 -8.31
CA GLN A 46 3.20 18.66 -7.11
C GLN A 46 1.86 17.93 -6.86
N ALA A 47 1.21 17.44 -7.93
CA ALA A 47 -0.04 16.69 -7.87
C ALA A 47 0.15 15.21 -7.50
N GLN A 48 1.39 14.74 -7.30
CA GLN A 48 1.62 13.49 -6.58
C GLN A 48 1.27 13.72 -5.11
N VAL A 49 -0.03 13.66 -4.82
CA VAL A 49 -0.55 13.45 -3.47
C VAL A 49 0.17 12.20 -2.95
N ARG A 50 1.05 12.37 -1.97
CA ARG A 50 1.64 11.23 -1.29
C ARG A 50 0.49 10.51 -0.60
N SER A 51 0.24 9.26 -0.98
CA SER A 51 -0.74 8.43 -0.28
C SER A 51 -0.35 8.34 1.19
N MET A 52 -1.32 8.58 2.06
CA MET A 52 -1.11 8.54 3.51
C MET A 52 -0.97 7.08 3.94
N VAL A 53 0.05 6.76 4.74
CA VAL A 53 0.21 5.42 5.30
C VAL A 53 -0.61 5.32 6.59
N THR A 54 -1.66 4.52 6.54
CA THR A 54 -2.58 4.30 7.66
C THR A 54 -2.45 2.89 8.21
N VAL A 55 -2.30 2.79 9.53
CA VAL A 55 -2.29 1.51 10.24
C VAL A 55 -3.59 1.37 11.02
N ALA A 56 -4.41 0.38 10.68
CA ALA A 56 -5.64 0.04 11.40
C ALA A 56 -5.40 -1.13 12.36
N GLU A 57 -5.51 -0.87 13.65
CA GLU A 57 -5.45 -1.86 14.71
C GLU A 57 -6.84 -2.43 15.00
N ILE A 58 -6.96 -3.76 15.00
CA ILE A 58 -8.21 -4.48 15.15
C ILE A 58 -8.05 -5.65 16.12
N GLY A 59 -8.81 -5.64 17.21
CA GLY A 59 -8.97 -6.80 18.09
C GLY A 59 -10.01 -7.78 17.57
N GLU A 60 -9.81 -9.08 17.80
CA GLU A 60 -10.77 -10.13 17.41
C GLU A 60 -12.19 -9.88 17.96
N TYR A 61 -12.29 -9.46 19.23
CA TYR A 61 -13.58 -9.16 19.85
C TYR A 61 -14.27 -7.95 19.20
N ASP A 62 -13.52 -6.90 18.86
CA ASP A 62 -14.06 -5.71 18.21
C ASP A 62 -14.54 -6.00 16.79
N ALA A 63 -13.79 -6.85 16.05
CA ALA A 63 -14.16 -7.27 14.71
C ALA A 63 -15.44 -8.13 14.66
N ALA A 64 -15.76 -8.84 15.73
CA ALA A 64 -16.90 -9.74 15.77
C ALA A 64 -18.24 -9.01 15.85
N CYS A 65 -18.31 -7.86 16.53
CA CYS A 65 -19.60 -7.24 16.85
C CYS A 65 -20.29 -6.53 15.67
N HIS A 66 -19.56 -6.04 14.66
CA HIS A 66 -20.11 -5.32 13.50
C HIS A 66 -19.25 -5.52 12.26
N ARG A 67 -19.06 -6.78 11.90
CA ARG A 67 -18.10 -7.20 10.89
C ARG A 67 -18.33 -6.55 9.52
N GLU A 68 -19.58 -6.49 9.06
CA GLU A 68 -19.90 -5.95 7.74
C GLU A 68 -19.56 -4.44 7.63
N ASP A 69 -19.92 -3.66 8.64
CA ASP A 69 -19.66 -2.22 8.72
C ASP A 69 -18.15 -1.95 8.81
N LEU A 70 -17.44 -2.73 9.63
CA LEU A 70 -15.99 -2.64 9.74
C LEU A 70 -15.33 -2.88 8.39
N MET A 71 -15.72 -3.94 7.68
CA MET A 71 -15.14 -4.27 6.38
C MET A 71 -15.47 -3.22 5.32
N ALA A 72 -16.64 -2.56 5.38
CA ALA A 72 -16.98 -1.46 4.49
C ALA A 72 -16.06 -0.25 4.72
N ARG A 73 -15.82 0.08 5.99
CA ARG A 73 -14.95 1.19 6.38
C ARG A 73 -13.49 0.93 6.02
N LEU A 74 -12.98 -0.27 6.25
CA LEU A 74 -11.62 -0.64 5.85
C LEU A 74 -11.46 -0.64 4.32
N ALA A 75 -12.47 -1.12 3.59
CA ALA A 75 -12.43 -1.09 2.13
C ALA A 75 -12.36 0.33 1.59
N ARG A 76 -13.21 1.22 2.10
CA ARG A 76 -13.18 2.65 1.75
C ARG A 76 -11.84 3.30 2.10
N LEU A 77 -11.31 3.00 3.28
CA LEU A 77 -10.01 3.53 3.71
C LEU A 77 -8.87 3.06 2.81
N ALA A 78 -8.91 1.82 2.32
CA ALA A 78 -7.92 1.30 1.38
C ALA A 78 -8.00 1.90 -0.03
N GLU A 79 -9.10 2.57 -0.39
CA GLU A 79 -9.22 3.29 -1.67
C GLU A 79 -8.54 4.67 -1.60
N ASP A 80 -8.53 5.29 -0.42
CA ASP A 80 -7.99 6.63 -0.20
C ASP A 80 -6.52 6.61 0.29
N ASP A 81 -6.14 5.59 1.04
CA ASP A 81 -4.85 5.49 1.74
C ASP A 81 -4.08 4.21 1.42
N GLU A 82 -2.77 4.24 1.66
CA GLU A 82 -1.96 3.02 1.80
C GLU A 82 -2.27 2.36 3.16
N LEU A 83 -3.25 1.45 3.15
CA LEU A 83 -3.76 0.79 4.35
C LEU A 83 -3.01 -0.50 4.70
N LEU A 84 -2.52 -0.55 5.94
CA LEU A 84 -2.13 -1.77 6.63
C LEU A 84 -3.15 -2.10 7.73
N VAL A 85 -3.57 -3.36 7.84
CA VAL A 85 -4.37 -3.85 8.97
C VAL A 85 -3.51 -4.68 9.91
N VAL A 86 -3.55 -4.41 11.21
CA VAL A 86 -2.96 -5.26 12.26
C VAL A 86 -4.11 -5.90 13.05
N PHE A 87 -4.24 -7.21 12.94
CA PHE A 87 -5.30 -8.00 13.54
C PHE A 87 -4.75 -8.85 14.69
N GLY A 88 -5.23 -8.58 15.91
CA GLY A 88 -4.92 -9.34 17.10
C GLY A 88 -5.89 -10.50 17.28
N SER A 89 -5.42 -11.74 17.16
CA SER A 89 -6.23 -12.94 17.34
C SER A 89 -5.43 -14.10 17.90
N ASP A 90 -6.08 -14.86 18.79
CA ASP A 90 -5.52 -16.09 19.36
C ASP A 90 -5.98 -17.34 18.58
N GLY A 91 -6.92 -17.17 17.64
CA GLY A 91 -7.50 -18.21 16.80
C GLY A 91 -7.02 -18.18 15.34
N ARG A 92 -7.26 -19.28 14.62
CA ARG A 92 -6.92 -19.38 13.17
C ARG A 92 -8.06 -18.98 12.24
N SER A 93 -9.30 -19.12 12.67
CA SER A 93 -10.48 -18.94 11.80
C SER A 93 -10.86 -17.47 11.59
N ALA A 94 -10.77 -16.64 12.64
CA ALA A 94 -11.13 -15.23 12.55
C ALA A 94 -10.25 -14.44 11.55
N PRO A 95 -8.91 -14.59 11.52
CA PRO A 95 -8.08 -13.91 10.54
C PRO A 95 -8.39 -14.33 9.09
N GLN A 96 -8.68 -15.62 8.85
CA GLN A 96 -8.99 -16.12 7.50
C GLN A 96 -10.29 -15.52 6.97
N GLY A 97 -11.31 -15.43 7.82
CA GLY A 97 -12.56 -14.78 7.48
C GLY A 97 -12.34 -13.32 7.08
N LEU A 98 -11.62 -12.55 7.89
CA LEU A 98 -11.34 -11.13 7.63
C LEU A 98 -10.63 -10.93 6.29
N VAL A 99 -9.58 -11.71 6.02
CA VAL A 99 -8.81 -11.63 4.78
C VAL A 99 -9.67 -11.99 3.56
N ALA A 100 -10.50 -13.03 3.66
CA ALA A 100 -11.38 -13.44 2.56
C ALA A 100 -12.41 -12.34 2.23
N GLU A 101 -12.96 -11.68 3.23
CA GLU A 101 -13.94 -10.62 3.03
C GLU A 101 -13.31 -9.35 2.46
N LEU A 102 -12.12 -8.95 2.92
CA LEU A 102 -11.37 -7.85 2.31
C LEU A 102 -11.06 -8.14 0.84
N ARG A 103 -10.64 -9.37 0.50
CA ARG A 103 -10.42 -9.77 -0.91
C ARG A 103 -11.68 -9.66 -1.76
N HIS A 104 -12.83 -10.02 -1.19
CA HIS A 104 -14.11 -9.92 -1.89
C HIS A 104 -14.47 -8.46 -2.19
N ARG A 105 -14.29 -7.56 -1.22
CA ARG A 105 -14.61 -6.13 -1.37
C ARG A 105 -13.59 -5.35 -2.19
N LEU A 106 -12.33 -5.77 -2.16
CA LEU A 106 -11.21 -5.10 -2.82
C LEU A 106 -10.57 -6.01 -3.87
N PRO A 107 -11.29 -6.40 -4.94
CA PRO A 107 -10.79 -7.38 -5.92
C PRO A 107 -9.58 -6.88 -6.71
N ARG A 108 -9.33 -5.56 -6.71
CA ARG A 108 -8.18 -4.93 -7.36
C ARG A 108 -6.94 -4.84 -6.44
N HIS A 109 -7.11 -4.99 -5.12
CA HIS A 109 -6.02 -4.88 -4.16
C HIS A 109 -5.44 -6.26 -3.84
N GLY A 110 -4.10 -6.34 -3.81
CA GLY A 110 -3.40 -7.54 -3.37
C GLY A 110 -3.49 -7.70 -1.86
N VAL A 111 -4.58 -8.29 -1.35
CA VAL A 111 -4.74 -8.53 0.10
C VAL A 111 -3.88 -9.73 0.54
N VAL A 112 -2.87 -9.46 1.37
CA VAL A 112 -1.86 -10.45 1.78
C VAL A 112 -1.80 -10.57 3.31
N ALA A 113 -2.03 -11.77 3.82
CA ALA A 113 -1.90 -12.05 5.24
C ALA A 113 -0.44 -12.31 5.63
N VAL A 114 0.05 -11.64 6.68
CA VAL A 114 1.41 -11.80 7.21
C VAL A 114 1.32 -12.17 8.69
N ALA A 115 1.64 -13.41 9.04
CA ALA A 115 1.69 -13.82 10.44
C ALA A 115 2.97 -13.30 11.11
N VAL A 116 2.80 -12.55 12.20
CA VAL A 116 3.88 -11.99 13.01
C VAL A 116 3.78 -12.58 14.41
N ARG A 117 4.91 -13.06 14.92
CA ARG A 117 5.05 -13.53 16.30
C ARG A 117 5.85 -12.51 17.09
N ASN A 118 5.52 -12.34 18.36
CA ASN A 118 6.18 -11.35 19.21
C ASN A 118 7.69 -11.65 19.35
N GLY A 119 8.51 -10.59 19.23
CA GLY A 119 9.98 -10.65 19.30
C GLY A 119 10.67 -9.61 18.41
N GLU A 120 11.43 -8.70 19.01
CA GLU A 120 12.03 -7.51 18.36
C GLU A 120 12.81 -7.81 17.05
N LYS A 121 13.72 -8.79 17.06
CA LYS A 121 14.55 -9.14 15.88
C LYS A 121 13.73 -9.72 14.72
N ARG A 122 12.51 -10.20 14.97
CA ARG A 122 11.59 -10.67 13.93
C ARG A 122 10.71 -9.54 13.43
N LEU A 123 10.33 -8.62 14.31
CA LEU A 123 9.46 -7.50 13.98
C LEU A 123 10.02 -6.63 12.84
N LEU A 124 11.31 -6.27 12.87
CA LEU A 124 11.94 -5.50 11.80
C LEU A 124 11.87 -6.19 10.44
N ARG A 125 12.11 -7.52 10.40
CA ARG A 125 12.02 -8.30 9.15
C ARG A 125 10.60 -8.37 8.61
N HIS A 126 9.62 -8.47 9.52
CA HIS A 126 8.21 -8.44 9.15
C HIS A 126 7.79 -7.06 8.66
N ALA A 127 8.22 -5.99 9.33
CA ALA A 127 7.94 -4.61 8.91
C ALA A 127 8.51 -4.32 7.52
N ALA A 128 9.75 -4.74 7.23
CA ALA A 128 10.34 -4.63 5.88
C ALA A 128 9.62 -5.51 4.81
N ALA A 129 8.98 -6.60 5.22
CA ALA A 129 8.14 -7.38 4.31
C ALA A 129 6.80 -6.68 4.03
N VAL A 130 6.22 -6.04 5.05
CA VAL A 130 5.00 -5.24 4.95
C VAL A 130 5.22 -4.00 4.08
N GLU A 131 6.33 -3.28 4.27
CA GLU A 131 6.74 -2.13 3.46
C GLU A 131 6.74 -2.48 1.96
N ARG A 132 7.40 -3.58 1.59
CA ARG A 132 7.45 -4.05 0.20
C ARG A 132 6.08 -4.43 -0.37
N LEU A 133 5.12 -4.82 0.48
CA LEU A 133 3.75 -5.09 0.04
C LEU A 133 2.99 -3.78 -0.22
N LEU A 134 3.16 -2.79 0.65
CA LEU A 134 2.58 -1.45 0.47
C LEU A 134 3.14 -0.78 -0.78
N ASP A 135 4.48 -0.78 -0.96
CA ASP A 135 5.14 -0.26 -2.16
C ASP A 135 4.66 -0.92 -3.46
N GLY A 136 4.17 -2.16 -3.36
CA GLY A 136 3.58 -2.91 -4.46
C GLY A 136 2.09 -2.66 -4.70
N GLY A 137 1.46 -1.75 -3.95
CA GLY A 137 0.00 -1.48 -3.99
C GLY A 137 -0.84 -2.58 -3.33
N GLY A 138 -0.24 -3.41 -2.47
CA GLY A 138 -0.92 -4.44 -1.72
C GLY A 138 -1.58 -3.90 -0.45
N LEU A 139 -2.54 -4.67 0.09
CA LEU A 139 -3.14 -4.43 1.39
C LEU A 139 -2.65 -5.52 2.36
N PRO A 140 -1.57 -5.27 3.12
CA PRO A 140 -1.09 -6.21 4.11
C PRO A 140 -2.08 -6.33 5.28
N VAL A 141 -2.31 -7.56 5.73
CA VAL A 141 -3.05 -7.90 6.95
C VAL A 141 -2.09 -8.63 7.87
N VAL A 142 -1.51 -7.91 8.82
CA VAL A 142 -0.63 -8.47 9.84
C VAL A 142 -1.46 -9.18 10.90
N ILE A 143 -1.18 -10.46 11.12
CA ILE A 143 -1.87 -11.28 12.12
C ILE A 143 -0.90 -11.51 13.26
N THR A 144 -1.29 -11.11 14.48
CA THR A 144 -0.47 -11.20 15.68
C THR A 144 -1.29 -11.77 16.84
N PRO A 145 -0.69 -12.42 17.85
CA PRO A 145 -1.39 -12.77 19.08
C PRO A 145 -2.06 -11.54 19.70
N ALA A 146 -3.24 -11.71 20.31
CA ALA A 146 -4.01 -10.58 20.85
C ALA A 146 -3.20 -9.79 21.90
N ILE A 147 -2.44 -10.50 22.74
CA ILE A 147 -1.51 -9.94 23.73
C ILE A 147 -0.43 -9.02 23.13
N GLY A 148 0.02 -9.30 21.90
CA GLY A 148 1.09 -8.54 21.24
C GLY A 148 0.58 -7.45 20.29
N LEU A 149 -0.74 -7.23 20.22
CA LEU A 149 -1.35 -6.35 19.23
C LEU A 149 -0.74 -4.94 19.25
N HIS A 150 -0.73 -4.28 20.40
CA HIS A 150 -0.30 -2.89 20.51
C HIS A 150 1.20 -2.72 20.26
N GLU A 151 2.01 -3.64 20.77
CA GLU A 151 3.47 -3.62 20.59
C GLU A 151 3.83 -3.79 19.11
N VAL A 152 3.19 -4.74 18.43
CA VAL A 152 3.38 -4.97 16.99
C VAL A 152 2.87 -3.79 16.17
N THR A 153 1.69 -3.26 16.47
CA THR A 153 1.16 -2.06 15.82
C THR A 153 2.14 -0.90 15.96
N ALA A 154 2.60 -0.60 17.18
CA ALA A 154 3.52 0.51 17.44
C ALA A 154 4.85 0.32 16.71
N GLY A 155 5.43 -0.89 16.74
CA GLY A 155 6.70 -1.16 16.08
C GLY A 155 6.61 -1.06 14.55
N ILE A 156 5.54 -1.60 13.95
CA ILE A 156 5.33 -1.49 12.50
C ILE A 156 5.01 -0.05 12.10
N ALA A 157 4.13 0.64 12.82
CA ALA A 157 3.79 2.03 12.55
C ALA A 157 5.02 2.95 12.65
N SER A 158 5.89 2.72 13.64
CA SER A 158 7.15 3.45 13.79
C SER A 158 8.10 3.19 12.62
N TYR A 159 8.30 1.91 12.26
CA TYR A 159 9.18 1.52 11.16
C TYR A 159 8.72 2.10 9.81
N LEU A 160 7.43 1.94 9.48
CA LEU A 160 6.84 2.45 8.23
C LEU A 160 6.69 3.96 8.20
N ARG A 161 7.03 4.64 9.31
CA ARG A 161 6.76 6.05 9.52
C ARG A 161 5.29 6.40 9.21
N ALA A 162 4.36 5.56 9.65
CA ALA A 162 2.94 5.76 9.45
C ALA A 162 2.52 7.20 9.76
N ASP A 163 1.55 7.70 9.01
CA ASP A 163 1.01 9.04 9.18
C ASP A 163 -0.11 9.04 10.23
N ARG A 164 -0.85 7.93 10.34
CA ARG A 164 -1.83 7.74 11.40
C ARG A 164 -2.01 6.29 11.80
N VAL A 165 -2.41 6.11 13.05
CA VAL A 165 -2.86 4.84 13.61
C VAL A 165 -4.31 4.99 14.02
N LEU A 166 -5.16 4.13 13.47
CA LEU A 166 -6.56 4.00 13.83
C LEU A 166 -6.75 2.75 14.68
N ARG A 167 -7.60 2.81 15.69
CA ARG A 167 -8.05 1.65 16.45
C ARG A 167 -9.52 1.42 16.17
N VAL A 168 -9.89 0.16 15.91
CA VAL A 168 -11.29 -0.24 15.89
C VAL A 168 -11.78 -0.35 17.31
N LEU A 169 -12.80 0.43 17.65
CA LEU A 169 -13.52 0.32 18.90
C LEU A 169 -14.96 -0.09 18.61
N ARG A 170 -15.49 -1.00 19.43
CA ARG A 170 -16.92 -1.28 19.45
C ARG A 170 -17.69 -0.06 19.94
N SER A 171 -18.71 0.34 19.18
CA SER A 171 -19.72 1.30 19.62
C SER A 171 -21.12 0.67 19.61
N THR A 172 -22.09 1.37 20.18
CA THR A 172 -23.50 0.95 20.18
C THR A 172 -24.14 1.05 18.80
N SER A 173 -23.53 1.82 17.89
CA SER A 173 -23.98 2.03 16.52
C SER A 173 -23.19 1.24 15.48
N GLY A 174 -22.11 0.55 15.86
CA GLY A 174 -21.27 -0.18 14.90
C GLY A 174 -19.84 -0.43 15.36
N ALA A 175 -18.96 -0.65 14.38
CA ALA A 175 -17.51 -0.61 14.55
C ALA A 175 -16.98 0.75 14.11
N ASP A 176 -16.40 1.51 15.04
CA ASP A 176 -15.84 2.83 14.78
C ASP A 176 -14.32 2.79 14.68
N LEU A 177 -13.78 3.52 13.71
CA LEU A 177 -12.34 3.73 13.53
C LEU A 177 -11.94 5.01 14.27
N CYS A 178 -11.34 4.84 15.45
CA CYS A 178 -10.90 5.95 16.29
C CYS A 178 -9.43 6.26 16.03
N LEU A 179 -9.12 7.53 15.74
CA LEU A 179 -7.75 8.00 15.63
C LEU A 179 -7.08 7.94 17.01
N VAL A 180 -6.05 7.11 17.16
CA VAL A 180 -5.29 6.98 18.42
C VAL A 180 -3.96 7.70 18.36
N TRP A 181 -3.42 7.88 17.15
CA TRP A 181 -2.19 8.63 16.95
C TRP A 181 -2.12 9.17 15.52
N GLN A 182 -1.55 10.36 15.36
CA GLN A 182 -1.27 10.97 14.07
C GLN A 182 0.10 11.64 14.11
N ARG A 183 0.86 11.49 13.03
CA ARG A 183 2.09 12.25 12.81
C ARG A 183 1.68 13.70 12.63
N GLY A 184 2.17 14.57 13.51
CA GLY A 184 2.00 16.01 13.32
C GLY A 184 2.60 16.38 11.95
N THR A 185 1.78 16.93 11.07
CA THR A 185 2.30 17.67 9.94
C THR A 185 3.00 18.87 10.56
N GLU A 186 4.30 19.02 10.30
CA GLU A 186 5.02 20.24 10.64
C GLU A 186 4.39 21.34 9.77
N ALA A 187 3.27 21.90 10.25
CA ALA A 187 2.69 23.10 9.70
C ALA A 187 3.78 24.15 9.91
N SER A 188 4.42 24.49 8.80
CA SER A 188 5.52 25.44 8.74
C SER A 188 5.16 26.63 9.62
N LEU A 189 6.00 26.89 10.62
CA LEU A 189 6.00 28.12 11.38
C LEU A 189 5.95 29.28 10.38
N SER A 190 4.80 29.93 10.30
CA SER A 190 4.57 31.19 9.59
C SER A 190 4.37 32.29 10.62
#